data_AF-A0A839RKU7-F1
#
_entry.id   AF-A0A839RKU7-F1
#
_cell.length_a   1.000
_cell.length_b   1.000
_cell.length_c   1.000
_cell.angle_alpha   90.00
_cell.angle_beta   90.00
_cell.angle_gamma   90.00
#
_symmetry.space_group_name_H-M   'P 1'
#
loop_
_entity.id
_entity.type
_entity.pdbx_description
1 polymer ?
#
loop_
_entity_poly.entity_id
_entity_poly.type
_entity_poly.pdbx_seq_one_letter_code
_entity_poly.pdbx_strand_id
1 'polypeptide(L)'
;MYGPIVSVPVFGFGNLVLVSEPGLVKQVLTENPQVLLGGEGVGPAAAIYGHDSMFVQEEPEHLRRATVAHLTAARRRAALLRSDHRVRHAMSDGRLPTDRPFQLLYAARAMTLDVIVRVIFGVNDPGDIQRLGHPFEELLDLGLTEETTMRYALRRFGTLRW
;
A
#
# COMPACT_ATOMS: atom_id res chain seq x y z
N MET A 1 -20.17 11.11 -20.46
CA MET A 1 -19.37 11.38 -19.23
C MET A 1 -20.26 11.10 -18.04
N TYR A 2 -19.79 10.29 -17.11
CA TYR A 2 -20.48 10.06 -15.84
C TYR A 2 -20.40 11.33 -14.98
N GLY A 3 -21.40 11.56 -14.11
CA GLY A 3 -21.44 12.73 -13.23
C GLY A 3 -20.31 12.75 -12.18
N PRO A 4 -20.09 13.86 -11.46
CA PRO A 4 -19.00 13.99 -10.48
C PRO A 4 -19.12 12.98 -9.32
N ILE A 5 -20.33 12.49 -9.07
CA ILE A 5 -20.65 11.42 -8.12
C ILE A 5 -21.51 10.40 -8.87
N VAL A 6 -21.15 9.12 -8.80
CA VAL A 6 -21.96 8.02 -9.33
C VAL A 6 -22.05 6.90 -8.31
N SER A 7 -23.27 6.41 -8.05
CA SER A 7 -23.48 5.20 -7.28
C SER A 7 -23.57 4.00 -8.21
N VAL A 8 -22.78 2.96 -7.93
CA VAL A 8 -22.75 1.72 -8.70
C VAL A 8 -22.86 0.53 -7.74
N PRO A 9 -23.84 -0.37 -7.96
CA PRO A 9 -23.86 -1.64 -7.24
C PRO A 9 -22.72 -2.52 -7.74
N VAL A 10 -21.82 -2.92 -6.84
CA VAL A 10 -20.70 -3.81 -7.15
C VAL A 10 -20.84 -5.10 -6.37
N PHE A 11 -20.86 -6.22 -7.10
CA PHE A 11 -20.99 -7.53 -6.51
C PHE A 11 -19.86 -7.80 -5.50
N GLY A 12 -20.20 -8.22 -4.29
CA GLY A 12 -19.26 -8.42 -3.18
C GLY A 12 -18.94 -7.15 -2.36
N PHE A 13 -19.17 -5.95 -2.90
CA PHE A 13 -18.82 -4.67 -2.28
C PHE A 13 -20.03 -3.82 -1.88
N GLY A 14 -21.23 -4.18 -2.35
CA GLY A 14 -22.43 -3.40 -2.11
C GLY A 14 -22.50 -2.17 -3.01
N ASN A 15 -23.17 -1.12 -2.55
CA ASN A 15 -23.29 0.12 -3.32
C ASN A 15 -22.03 0.98 -3.10
N LEU A 16 -21.20 1.07 -4.13
CA LEU A 16 -20.04 1.97 -4.12
C LEU A 16 -20.44 3.34 -4.65
N VAL A 17 -19.88 4.38 -4.06
CA VAL A 17 -20.00 5.76 -4.52
C VAL A 17 -18.66 6.18 -5.09
N LEU A 18 -18.61 6.39 -6.40
CA LEU A 18 -17.43 6.89 -7.11
C LEU A 18 -17.46 8.42 -7.12
N VAL A 19 -16.44 9.04 -6.55
CA VAL A 19 -16.26 10.49 -6.52
C VAL A 19 -15.04 10.82 -7.37
N SER A 20 -15.23 11.64 -8.40
CA SER A 20 -14.16 11.99 -9.37
C SER A 20 -13.78 13.47 -9.36
N GLU A 21 -14.62 14.32 -8.78
CA GLU A 21 -14.35 15.76 -8.70
C GLU A 21 -13.33 16.03 -7.56
N PRO A 22 -12.19 16.68 -7.85
CA PRO A 22 -11.11 16.86 -6.88
C PRO A 22 -11.51 17.55 -5.57
N GLY A 23 -12.40 18.54 -5.62
CA GLY A 23 -12.92 19.23 -4.44
C GLY A 23 -13.70 18.29 -3.52
N LEU A 24 -14.60 17.51 -4.08
CA LEU A 24 -15.37 16.49 -3.37
C LEU A 24 -14.48 15.35 -2.85
N VAL A 25 -13.50 14.90 -3.63
CA VAL A 25 -12.51 13.90 -3.18
C VAL A 25 -11.78 14.41 -1.94
N LYS A 26 -11.32 15.67 -1.97
CA LYS A 26 -10.66 16.28 -0.82
C LYS A 26 -11.59 16.33 0.39
N GLN A 27 -12.84 16.78 0.21
CA GLN A 27 -13.82 16.83 1.29
C GLN A 27 -14.02 15.46 1.93
N VAL A 28 -14.28 14.42 1.12
CA VAL A 28 -14.46 13.03 1.58
C VAL A 28 -13.25 12.54 2.38
N LEU A 29 -12.02 12.78 1.89
CA LEU A 29 -10.80 12.32 2.54
C LEU A 29 -10.43 13.10 3.81
N THR A 30 -11.02 14.28 4.03
CA THR A 30 -10.76 15.14 5.21
C THR A 30 -11.94 15.26 6.16
N GLU A 31 -13.04 14.59 5.87
CA GLU A 31 -14.24 14.62 6.69
C GLU A 31 -13.98 13.99 8.06
N ASN A 32 -14.83 14.33 9.03
CA ASN A 32 -14.76 13.73 10.35
C ASN A 32 -14.84 12.18 10.24
N PRO A 33 -13.88 11.43 10.82
CA PRO A 33 -13.87 9.97 10.76
C PRO A 33 -15.07 9.32 11.48
N GLN A 34 -15.84 10.07 12.26
CA GLN A 34 -17.12 9.63 12.83
C GLN A 34 -18.31 9.78 11.87
N VAL A 35 -18.14 10.53 10.77
CA VAL A 35 -19.16 10.75 9.73
C VAL A 35 -18.86 9.87 8.52
N LEU A 36 -17.61 9.91 8.04
CA LEU A 36 -17.11 9.02 7.00
C LEU A 36 -16.07 8.08 7.61
N LEU A 37 -16.52 6.88 7.93
CA LEU A 37 -15.75 5.83 8.57
C LEU A 37 -14.54 5.41 7.71
N GLY A 38 -13.33 5.62 8.23
CA GLY A 38 -12.09 5.36 7.51
C GLY A 38 -11.63 3.90 7.57
N GLY A 39 -12.11 3.14 8.56
CA GLY A 39 -11.83 1.72 8.76
C GLY A 39 -12.88 0.81 8.12
N GLU A 40 -14.11 0.83 8.63
CA GLU A 40 -15.22 0.04 8.07
C GLU A 40 -15.53 0.43 6.61
N GLY A 41 -15.41 1.73 6.28
CA GLY A 41 -15.59 2.23 4.91
C GLY A 41 -14.50 1.78 3.93
N VAL A 42 -13.34 1.33 4.44
CA VAL A 42 -12.22 0.82 3.66
C VAL A 42 -12.10 -0.71 3.83
N GLY A 43 -13.20 -1.37 4.22
CA GLY A 43 -13.31 -2.82 4.45
C GLY A 43 -12.68 -3.72 3.38
N PRO A 44 -12.74 -3.40 2.07
CA PRO A 44 -11.99 -4.15 1.05
C PRO A 44 -10.49 -4.23 1.27
N ALA A 45 -9.88 -3.18 1.84
CA ALA A 45 -8.46 -3.16 2.14
C ALA A 45 -8.09 -4.17 3.24
N ALA A 46 -9.05 -4.64 4.06
CA ALA A 46 -8.84 -5.74 5.00
C ALA A 46 -8.49 -7.07 4.31
N ALA A 47 -8.89 -7.25 3.05
CA ALA A 47 -8.48 -8.40 2.25
C ALA A 47 -6.99 -8.37 1.89
N ILE A 48 -6.41 -7.18 1.81
CA ILE A 48 -5.00 -6.97 1.43
C ILE A 48 -4.13 -6.86 2.70
N TYR A 49 -4.51 -5.98 3.62
CA TYR A 49 -3.67 -5.62 4.77
C TYR A 49 -4.01 -6.39 6.06
N GLY A 50 -5.16 -7.08 6.10
CA GLY A 50 -5.68 -7.70 7.31
C GLY A 50 -6.41 -6.72 8.24
N HIS A 51 -7.21 -7.28 9.14
CA HIS A 51 -8.10 -6.52 10.03
C HIS A 51 -7.37 -5.72 11.12
N ASP A 52 -6.15 -6.15 11.45
CA ASP A 52 -5.29 -5.47 12.43
C ASP A 52 -4.42 -4.37 11.81
N SER A 53 -4.52 -4.13 10.50
CA SER A 53 -3.76 -3.07 9.86
C SER A 53 -4.27 -1.69 10.26
N MET A 54 -3.35 -0.73 10.43
CA MET A 54 -3.71 0.67 10.65
C MET A 54 -4.56 1.25 9.50
N PHE A 55 -4.51 0.67 8.30
CA PHE A 55 -5.30 1.10 7.14
C PHE A 55 -6.78 0.69 7.18
N VAL A 56 -7.18 -0.12 8.17
CA VAL A 56 -8.54 -0.68 8.29
C VAL A 56 -9.15 -0.36 9.67
N GLN A 57 -8.37 0.23 10.57
CA GLN A 57 -8.81 0.55 11.91
C GLN A 57 -9.51 1.89 11.98
N GLU A 58 -10.51 1.96 12.85
CA GLU A 58 -11.17 3.21 13.24
C GLU A 58 -10.44 3.87 14.41
N GLU A 59 -10.86 5.10 14.71
CA GLU A 59 -10.45 5.78 15.93
C GLU A 59 -11.05 5.14 17.19
N PRO A 60 -10.31 5.10 18.32
CA PRO A 60 -9.00 5.70 18.57
C PRO A 60 -7.78 4.80 18.24
N GLU A 61 -8.00 3.54 17.87
CA GLU A 61 -6.93 2.58 17.60
C GLU A 61 -6.05 3.02 16.41
N HIS A 62 -6.67 3.62 15.40
CA HIS A 62 -5.97 4.22 14.25
C HIS A 62 -4.94 5.26 14.71
N LEU A 63 -5.34 6.30 15.46
CA LEU A 63 -4.41 7.31 15.98
C LEU A 63 -3.28 6.70 16.81
N ARG A 64 -3.60 5.72 17.66
CA ARG A 64 -2.60 5.08 18.52
C ARG A 64 -1.51 4.39 17.68
N ARG A 65 -1.89 3.66 16.64
CA ARG A 65 -0.93 2.96 15.76
C ARG A 65 -0.22 3.91 14.79
N ALA A 66 -0.95 4.88 14.22
CA ALA A 66 -0.40 5.90 13.34
C ALA A 66 0.69 6.73 14.02
N THR A 67 0.48 7.10 15.30
CA THR A 67 1.47 7.84 16.10
C THR A 67 2.77 7.04 16.25
N VAL A 68 2.70 5.76 16.61
CA VAL A 68 3.88 4.89 16.75
C VAL A 68 4.61 4.71 15.41
N ALA A 69 3.86 4.49 14.32
CA ALA A 69 4.42 4.37 12.98
C ALA A 69 5.12 5.67 12.54
N HIS A 70 4.51 6.83 12.77
CA HIS A 70 5.06 8.14 12.41
C HIS A 70 6.36 8.43 13.16
N LEU A 71 6.42 8.19 14.47
CA LEU A 71 7.63 8.40 15.27
C LEU A 71 8.78 7.52 14.78
N THR A 72 8.48 6.27 14.43
CA THR A 72 9.46 5.33 13.88
C THR A 72 9.94 5.77 12.49
N ALA A 73 9.02 6.23 11.64
CA ALA A 73 9.31 6.71 10.30
C ALA A 73 10.11 8.01 10.29
N ALA A 74 9.80 8.97 11.17
CA ALA A 74 10.52 10.25 11.28
C ALA A 74 11.99 10.04 11.67
N ARG A 75 12.24 9.16 12.65
CA ARG A 75 13.61 8.80 13.07
C ARG A 75 14.41 8.16 11.94
N ARG A 76 13.74 7.39 11.07
CA ARG A 76 14.35 6.72 9.90
C ARG A 76 14.46 7.65 8.69
N ARG A 77 13.57 8.63 8.53
CA ARG A 77 13.60 9.64 7.46
C ARG A 77 14.82 10.56 7.55
N ALA A 78 15.27 10.86 8.77
CA ALA A 78 16.53 11.56 9.00
C ALA A 78 17.77 10.74 8.58
N ALA A 79 17.69 9.41 8.62
CA ALA A 79 18.73 8.52 8.10
C ALA A 79 18.66 8.38 6.56
N LEU A 80 17.44 8.38 6.00
CA LEU A 80 17.14 8.43 4.56
C LEU A 80 17.76 9.61 3.82
N LEU A 81 17.69 10.82 4.39
CA LEU A 81 18.30 12.00 3.78
C LEU A 81 19.84 11.90 3.72
N ARG A 82 20.44 11.01 4.52
CA ARG A 82 21.86 10.63 4.43
C ARG A 82 22.11 9.41 3.53
N SER A 83 21.05 8.83 2.96
CA SER A 83 21.04 7.59 2.18
C SER A 83 21.09 7.80 0.67
N ASP A 84 21.38 9.02 0.19
CA ASP A 84 21.62 9.31 -1.23
C ASP A 84 22.66 8.33 -1.84
N HIS A 85 23.58 7.85 -1.01
CA HIS A 85 24.52 6.76 -1.36
C HIS A 85 23.87 5.41 -1.64
N ARG A 86 22.76 5.04 -0.98
CA ARG A 86 22.11 3.72 -1.15
C ARG A 86 21.37 3.60 -2.46
N VAL A 87 20.66 4.67 -2.85
CA VAL A 87 20.02 4.76 -4.18
C VAL A 87 21.08 4.74 -5.27
N ARG A 88 22.18 5.49 -5.10
CA ARG A 88 23.30 5.46 -6.04
C ARG A 88 23.97 4.08 -6.13
N HIS A 89 24.19 3.42 -4.99
CA HIS A 89 24.78 2.07 -4.94
C HIS A 89 23.91 1.06 -5.70
N ALA A 90 22.60 1.04 -5.44
CA ALA A 90 21.67 0.14 -6.13
C ALA A 90 21.66 0.37 -7.66
N MET A 91 21.84 1.61 -8.10
CA MET A 91 21.93 1.97 -9.53
C MET A 91 23.31 1.68 -10.13
N SER A 92 24.39 1.73 -9.35
CA SER A 92 25.77 1.51 -9.80
C SER A 92 26.21 0.04 -9.80
N ASP A 93 25.47 -0.85 -9.12
CA ASP A 93 25.80 -2.28 -8.99
C ASP A 93 25.65 -3.10 -10.29
N GLY A 94 25.50 -2.44 -11.45
CA GLY A 94 25.38 -3.13 -12.75
C GLY A 94 24.10 -3.95 -12.93
N ARG A 95 23.09 -3.74 -12.07
CA ARG A 95 21.81 -4.49 -12.11
C ARG A 95 20.93 -4.12 -13.30
N LEU A 96 21.20 -3.00 -13.97
CA LEU A 96 20.49 -2.57 -15.15
C LEU A 96 21.25 -2.98 -16.42
N PRO A 97 20.65 -3.80 -17.30
CA PRO A 97 21.24 -4.10 -18.59
C PRO A 97 21.42 -2.82 -19.41
N THR A 98 22.60 -2.62 -19.98
CA THR A 98 22.92 -1.47 -20.84
C THR A 98 23.06 -1.86 -22.31
N ASP A 99 23.17 -3.15 -22.59
CA ASP A 99 23.45 -3.77 -23.88
C ASP A 99 22.23 -4.44 -24.51
N ARG A 100 21.12 -4.56 -23.78
CA ARG A 100 19.90 -5.25 -24.22
C ARG A 100 18.62 -4.58 -23.72
N PRO A 101 17.51 -4.70 -24.46
CA PRO A 101 16.20 -4.31 -23.95
C PRO A 101 15.83 -5.09 -22.68
N PHE A 102 15.17 -4.43 -21.76
CA PHE A 102 14.60 -5.02 -20.55
C PHE A 102 13.34 -4.25 -20.13
N GLN A 103 12.54 -4.87 -19.25
CA GLN A 103 11.32 -4.24 -18.77
C GLN A 103 11.63 -3.23 -17.65
N LEU A 104 11.69 -1.94 -18.00
CA LEU A 104 12.06 -0.87 -17.09
C LEU A 104 11.18 -0.81 -15.84
N LEU A 105 9.87 -1.02 -15.98
CA LEU A 105 8.93 -0.98 -14.85
C LEU A 105 9.26 -2.02 -13.79
N TYR A 106 9.54 -3.27 -14.19
CA TYR A 106 9.89 -4.34 -13.25
C TYR A 106 11.21 -4.07 -12.56
N ALA A 107 12.23 -3.62 -13.31
CA ALA A 107 13.52 -3.27 -12.74
C ALA A 107 13.40 -2.10 -11.74
N ALA A 108 12.69 -1.03 -12.10
CA ALA A 108 12.47 0.13 -11.25
C ALA A 108 11.69 -0.22 -9.98
N ARG A 109 10.66 -1.07 -10.08
CA ARG A 109 9.87 -1.56 -8.93
C ARG A 109 10.75 -2.36 -7.96
N ALA A 110 11.50 -3.32 -8.46
CA ALA A 110 12.39 -4.16 -7.65
C ALA A 110 13.47 -3.32 -6.92
N MET A 111 14.13 -2.40 -7.64
CA MET A 111 15.13 -1.50 -7.05
C MET A 111 14.52 -0.57 -5.99
N THR A 112 13.34 -0.01 -6.28
CA THR A 112 12.64 0.87 -5.34
C THR A 112 12.30 0.14 -4.05
N LEU A 113 11.80 -1.10 -4.16
CA LEU A 113 11.45 -1.89 -2.98
C LEU A 113 12.69 -2.27 -2.17
N ASP A 114 13.79 -2.68 -2.81
CA ASP A 114 15.08 -2.94 -2.15
C ASP A 114 15.54 -1.72 -1.33
N VAL A 115 15.49 -0.52 -1.92
CA VAL A 115 15.82 0.74 -1.22
C VAL A 115 14.88 0.96 -0.04
N ILE A 116 13.56 0.82 -0.23
CA ILE A 116 12.56 0.99 0.83
C ILE A 116 12.84 0.03 1.99
N VAL A 117 13.13 -1.24 1.72
CA VAL A 117 13.42 -2.25 2.74
C VAL A 117 14.69 -1.90 3.51
N ARG A 118 15.79 -1.58 2.81
CA ARG A 118 17.05 -1.15 3.44
C ARG A 118 16.86 0.05 4.35
N VAL A 119 16.06 1.02 3.90
CA VAL A 119 15.79 2.27 4.60
C VAL A 119 14.91 2.06 5.82
N ILE A 120 13.78 1.37 5.61
CA ILE A 120 12.78 1.19 6.65
C ILE A 120 13.37 0.23 7.66
N PHE A 121 13.90 -0.92 7.29
CA PHE A 121 14.36 -1.92 8.26
C PHE A 121 15.82 -1.74 8.68
N GLY A 122 16.60 -0.90 8.00
CA GLY A 122 18.01 -0.66 8.34
C GLY A 122 18.94 -1.82 7.97
N VAL A 123 18.49 -2.74 7.10
CA VAL A 123 19.24 -3.94 6.69
C VAL A 123 20.12 -3.67 5.46
N ASN A 124 21.20 -4.43 5.31
CA ASN A 124 22.09 -4.35 4.13
C ASN A 124 22.40 -5.72 3.50
N ASP A 125 22.21 -6.80 4.26
CA ASP A 125 22.43 -8.16 3.78
C ASP A 125 21.39 -8.51 2.69
N PRO A 126 21.82 -9.03 1.52
CA PRO A 126 20.92 -9.38 0.44
C PRO A 126 19.83 -10.40 0.83
N GLY A 127 20.14 -11.35 1.71
CA GLY A 127 19.19 -12.36 2.17
C GLY A 127 18.10 -11.76 3.05
N ASP A 128 18.48 -10.86 3.97
CA ASP A 128 17.51 -10.12 4.79
C ASP A 128 16.61 -9.21 3.96
N ILE A 129 17.18 -8.56 2.94
CA ILE A 129 16.40 -7.67 2.07
C ILE A 129 15.39 -8.47 1.25
N GLN A 130 15.80 -9.60 0.68
CA GLN A 130 14.88 -10.47 -0.05
C GLN A 130 13.77 -11.00 0.87
N ARG A 131 14.12 -11.48 2.06
CA ARG A 131 13.15 -12.01 3.03
C ARG A 131 12.14 -10.96 3.50
N LEU A 132 12.59 -9.73 3.75
CA LEU A 132 11.73 -8.63 4.19
C LEU A 132 10.96 -7.98 3.04
N GLY A 133 11.50 -8.03 1.82
CA GLY A 133 10.88 -7.49 0.60
C GLY A 133 9.80 -8.40 0.00
N HIS A 134 9.98 -9.72 0.07
CA HIS A 134 9.08 -10.69 -0.56
C HIS A 134 7.59 -10.48 -0.23
N PRO A 135 7.18 -10.26 1.04
CA PRO A 135 5.77 -10.01 1.34
C PRO A 135 5.21 -8.75 0.65
N PHE A 136 6.04 -7.72 0.42
CA PHE A 136 5.62 -6.53 -0.30
C PHE A 136 5.52 -6.78 -1.80
N GLU A 137 6.38 -7.62 -2.39
CA GLU A 137 6.27 -8.02 -3.79
C GLU A 137 4.95 -8.77 -4.03
N GLU A 138 4.64 -9.73 -3.16
CA GLU A 138 3.37 -10.47 -3.21
C GLU A 138 2.16 -9.53 -3.10
N LEU A 139 2.19 -8.56 -2.17
CA LEU A 139 1.12 -7.57 -2.02
C LEU A 139 0.97 -6.67 -3.24
N LEU A 140 2.07 -6.24 -3.84
CA LEU A 140 2.02 -5.39 -5.03
C LEU A 140 1.52 -6.18 -6.25
N ASP A 141 1.75 -7.49 -6.33
CA ASP A 141 1.19 -8.34 -7.39
C ASP A 141 -0.31 -8.60 -7.17
N LEU A 142 -0.72 -8.78 -5.92
CA LEU A 142 -2.14 -8.89 -5.53
C LEU A 142 -2.92 -7.61 -5.86
N GLY A 143 -2.36 -6.43 -5.55
CA GLY A 143 -3.00 -5.14 -5.82
C GLY A 143 -3.18 -4.82 -7.31
N LEU A 144 -2.46 -5.52 -8.19
CA LEU A 144 -2.57 -5.39 -9.65
C LEU A 144 -3.51 -6.43 -10.28
N THR A 145 -4.03 -7.37 -9.49
CA THR A 145 -4.84 -8.49 -9.98
C THR A 145 -6.33 -8.28 -9.66
N GLU A 146 -7.21 -8.56 -10.63
CA GLU A 146 -8.68 -8.56 -10.47
C GLU A 146 -9.18 -9.53 -9.36
N GLU A 147 -8.32 -10.44 -8.93
CA GLU A 147 -8.57 -11.43 -7.88
C GLU A 147 -8.87 -10.79 -6.51
N THR A 148 -8.42 -9.56 -6.27
CA THR A 148 -8.69 -8.82 -5.03
C THR A 148 -10.19 -8.61 -4.80
N THR A 149 -10.94 -8.32 -5.87
CA THR A 149 -12.40 -8.19 -5.83
C THR A 149 -13.07 -9.52 -5.49
N MET A 150 -12.59 -10.62 -6.09
CA MET A 150 -13.09 -11.97 -5.85
C MET A 150 -12.82 -12.45 -4.41
N ARG A 151 -11.60 -12.22 -3.88
CA ARG A 151 -11.21 -12.62 -2.52
C ARG A 151 -12.02 -11.89 -1.46
N TYR A 152 -12.31 -10.59 -1.66
CA TYR A 152 -13.19 -9.85 -0.76
C TYR A 152 -14.63 -10.37 -0.80
N ALA A 153 -15.18 -10.62 -1.98
CA ALA A 153 -16.52 -11.18 -2.15
C ALA A 153 -16.65 -12.55 -1.46
N LEU A 154 -15.71 -13.46 -1.70
CA LEU A 154 -15.69 -14.80 -1.08
C LEU A 154 -15.52 -14.74 0.46
N ARG A 155 -14.75 -13.78 0.98
CA ARG A 155 -14.64 -13.55 2.43
C ARG A 155 -15.97 -13.15 3.05
N ARG A 156 -16.75 -12.27 2.42
CA ARG A 156 -18.04 -11.81 2.95
C ARG A 156 -19.11 -12.91 2.97
N PHE A 157 -18.98 -13.93 2.11
CA PHE A 157 -19.85 -15.11 2.12
C PHE A 157 -19.39 -16.23 3.09
N GLY A 158 -18.33 -16.00 3.87
CA GLY A 158 -17.96 -16.88 5.00
C GLY A 158 -17.22 -18.18 4.64
N THR A 159 -16.72 -18.33 3.40
CA THR A 159 -16.14 -19.60 2.93
C THR A 159 -14.64 -19.74 3.14
N LEU A 160 -13.95 -18.75 3.71
CA LEU A 160 -12.52 -18.84 4.04
C LEU A 160 -12.27 -18.39 5.49
N ARG A 161 -12.06 -19.37 6.38
CA ARG A 161 -11.43 -19.17 7.70
C ARG A 161 -9.92 -19.34 7.54
N TRP A 162 -9.23 -18.46 8.27
CA TRP A 162 -7.78 -18.32 8.50
C TRP A 162 -6.89 -19.51 8.18
#